data_AF-A0A1Y3RTF0-F1
#
_entry.id   AF-A0A1Y3RTF0-F1
#
_cell.length_a   1.000
_cell.length_b   1.000
_cell.length_c   1.000
_cell.angle_alpha   90.00
_cell.angle_beta   90.00
_cell.angle_gamma   90.00
#
_symmetry.space_group_name_H-M   'P 1'
#
loop_
_entity.id
_entity.type
_entity.pdbx_description
1 polymer ?
#
loop_
_entity_poly.entity_id
_entity_poly.type
_entity_poly.pdbx_seq_one_letter_code
_entity_poly.pdbx_strand_id
1 'polypeptide(L)'
;MHFLEVNVEKFSCLHFELPVHFIGLDGDQILQIVVEHGDPVNGRLPFNVWCSFRGSRIRGFLMAATVAETDSQIDTIMEYLQNSYEFAEMAKKFVEHFSR
;
A
#
# COMPACT_ATOMS: atom_id res chain seq x y z
N MET A 1 -24.83 20.39 -6.19
CA MET A 1 -23.46 19.87 -5.99
C MET A 1 -23.19 19.89 -4.50
N HIS A 2 -23.04 18.74 -3.87
CA HIS A 2 -22.50 18.68 -2.50
C HIS A 2 -21.00 18.62 -2.64
N PHE A 3 -20.32 19.70 -2.27
CA PHE A 3 -18.87 19.71 -2.18
C PHE A 3 -18.49 18.92 -0.92
N LEU A 4 -17.75 17.83 -1.10
CA LEU A 4 -17.15 17.09 -0.01
C LEU A 4 -15.98 17.95 0.49
N GLU A 5 -16.16 18.62 1.62
CA GLU A 5 -15.10 19.36 2.29
C GLU A 5 -14.25 18.35 3.06
N VAL A 6 -13.25 17.79 2.38
CA VAL A 6 -12.22 16.95 3.03
C VAL A 6 -11.20 17.91 3.61
N ASN A 7 -11.09 17.94 4.94
CA ASN A 7 -9.96 18.56 5.60
C ASN A 7 -8.74 17.71 5.21
N VAL A 8 -7.89 18.22 4.32
CA VAL A 8 -6.66 17.54 3.93
C VAL A 8 -5.68 17.70 5.09
N GLU A 9 -5.95 16.95 6.17
CA GLU A 9 -4.93 16.65 7.16
C GLU A 9 -3.76 16.04 6.41
N LYS A 10 -2.56 16.50 6.73
CA LYS A 10 -1.31 16.21 6.02
C LYS A 10 -1.23 14.71 5.72
N PHE A 11 -1.25 14.35 4.43
CA PHE A 11 -1.02 12.97 4.00
C PHE A 11 0.42 12.83 3.51
N SER A 12 1.09 11.82 4.01
CA SER A 12 2.44 11.43 3.57
C SER A 12 2.33 10.16 2.74
N CYS A 13 3.31 9.95 1.86
CA CYS A 13 3.26 8.84 0.93
C CYS A 13 4.63 8.16 0.81
N LEU A 14 4.64 6.85 1.03
CA LEU A 14 5.79 5.99 0.81
C LEU A 14 5.62 5.28 -0.53
N HIS A 15 6.65 5.34 -1.37
CA HIS A 15 6.68 4.69 -2.67
C HIS A 15 7.85 3.71 -2.73
N PHE A 16 7.59 2.49 -3.15
CA PHE A 16 8.64 1.51 -3.43
C PHE A 16 8.24 0.56 -4.56
N GLU A 17 9.25 -0.08 -5.16
CA GLU A 17 9.05 -1.05 -6.23
C GLU A 17 9.31 -2.46 -5.69
N LEU A 18 8.45 -3.41 -6.08
CA LEU A 18 8.52 -4.81 -5.67
C LEU A 18 8.40 -5.72 -6.90
N PRO A 19 9.41 -6.53 -7.23
CA PRO A 19 9.26 -7.57 -8.23
C PRO A 19 8.22 -8.62 -7.82
N VAL A 20 7.42 -9.12 -8.76
CA VAL A 20 6.31 -10.06 -8.48
C VAL A 20 6.77 -11.40 -7.86
N HIS A 21 8.02 -11.80 -8.05
CA HIS A 21 8.55 -13.01 -7.39
C HIS A 21 8.64 -12.89 -5.87
N PHE A 22 8.74 -11.68 -5.31
CA PHE A 22 8.70 -11.49 -3.86
C PHE A 22 7.33 -11.77 -3.23
N ILE A 23 6.27 -11.74 -4.04
CA ILE A 23 4.93 -12.16 -3.64
C ILE A 23 4.60 -13.57 -4.14
N GLY A 24 5.62 -14.37 -4.51
CA GLY A 24 5.44 -15.78 -4.87
C GLY A 24 4.84 -16.03 -6.26
N LEU A 25 4.96 -15.07 -7.18
CA LEU A 25 4.57 -15.23 -8.59
C LEU A 25 5.78 -15.25 -9.51
N ASP A 26 5.80 -16.15 -10.48
CA ASP A 26 6.86 -16.19 -11.48
C ASP A 26 6.74 -15.00 -12.46
N GLY A 27 7.85 -14.33 -12.75
CA GLY A 27 7.94 -13.28 -13.77
C GLY A 27 8.82 -12.07 -13.41
N ASP A 28 9.12 -11.26 -14.42
CA ASP A 28 9.96 -10.06 -14.32
C ASP A 28 9.14 -8.77 -14.13
N GLN A 29 7.84 -8.89 -13.89
CA GLN A 29 6.96 -7.74 -13.68
C GLN A 29 7.32 -7.02 -12.38
N ILE A 30 7.30 -5.68 -12.43
CA ILE A 30 7.56 -4.82 -11.28
C ILE A 30 6.25 -4.15 -10.86
N LEU A 31 5.87 -4.37 -9.61
CA LEU A 31 4.79 -3.64 -8.95
C LEU A 31 5.33 -2.37 -8.33
N GLN A 32 4.62 -1.27 -8.54
CA GLN A 32 4.80 -0.03 -7.79
C GLN A 32 3.81 -0.07 -6.63
N ILE A 33 4.33 0.00 -5.41
CA ILE A 33 3.52 0.05 -4.20
C ILE A 33 3.52 1.49 -3.69
N VAL A 34 2.33 1.95 -3.33
CA VAL A 34 2.09 3.29 -2.80
C VAL A 34 1.36 3.12 -1.48
N VAL A 35 1.96 3.61 -0.40
CA VAL A 35 1.36 3.61 0.92
C VAL A 35 1.04 5.04 1.32
N GLU A 36 -0.25 5.33 1.42
CA GLU A 36 -0.76 6.63 1.88
C GLU A 36 -1.00 6.53 3.38
N HIS A 37 -0.36 7.38 4.16
CA HIS A 37 -0.52 7.41 5.62
C HIS A 37 -0.74 8.84 6.12
N GLY A 38 -1.57 8.96 7.16
CA GLY A 38 -1.81 10.23 7.84
C GLY A 38 -0.93 10.40 9.07
N ASP A 39 -1.29 11.38 9.88
CA ASP A 39 -0.76 11.48 11.22
C ASP A 39 -1.37 10.38 12.12
N PRO A 40 -0.63 9.92 13.15
CA PRO A 40 -1.12 8.95 14.11
C PRO A 40 -2.25 9.54 14.95
N VAL A 41 -3.30 8.75 15.16
CA VAL A 41 -4.43 9.13 16.00
C VAL A 41 -4.44 8.21 17.22
N ASN A 42 -4.27 8.79 18.41
CA ASN A 42 -4.19 8.05 19.67
C ASN A 42 -3.10 6.94 19.66
N GLY A 43 -1.91 7.26 19.13
CA GLY A 43 -0.77 6.33 19.04
C GLY A 43 -0.97 5.20 18.02
N ARG A 44 -1.92 5.36 17.10
CA ARG A 44 -2.16 4.40 16.01
C ARG A 44 -2.01 5.08 14.67
N LEU A 45 -1.25 4.45 13.77
CA LEU A 45 -0.97 4.93 12.43
C LEU A 45 -1.92 4.25 11.42
N PRO A 46 -2.90 4.98 10.86
CA PRO A 46 -3.70 4.47 9.75
C PRO A 46 -2.96 4.64 8.41
N PHE A 47 -3.07 3.64 7.54
CA PHE A 47 -2.54 3.74 6.19
C PHE A 47 -3.31 2.87 5.18
N ASN A 48 -3.24 3.27 3.91
CA ASN A 48 -3.82 2.58 2.77
C ASN A 48 -2.70 2.13 1.83
N VAL A 49 -2.85 0.93 1.28
CA VAL A 49 -1.88 0.34 0.37
C VAL A 49 -2.50 0.18 -1.01
N TRP A 50 -1.81 0.71 -2.01
CA TRP A 50 -2.18 0.65 -3.41
C TRP A 50 -1.06 0.02 -4.22
N CYS A 51 -1.40 -0.57 -5.35
CA CYS A 51 -0.42 -1.05 -6.31
C CYS A 51 -0.75 -0.69 -7.76
N SER A 52 0.27 -0.68 -8.60
CA SER A 52 0.14 -0.58 -10.05
C SER A 52 1.30 -1.29 -10.73
N PHE A 53 1.16 -1.68 -11.99
CA PHE A 53 2.35 -2.01 -12.79
C PHE A 53 3.13 -0.75 -13.15
N ARG A 54 4.44 -0.87 -13.25
CA ARG A 54 5.29 0.24 -13.68
C ARG A 54 4.85 0.80 -15.04
N GLY A 55 4.54 2.09 -15.07
CA GLY A 55 4.06 2.79 -16.28
C GLY A 55 2.58 2.57 -16.62
N SER A 56 1.85 1.78 -15.84
CA SER A 56 0.42 1.55 -16.04
C SER A 56 -0.42 2.70 -15.47
N ARG A 57 -1.60 2.92 -16.05
CA ARG A 57 -2.64 3.81 -15.51
C ARG A 57 -3.57 3.09 -14.52
N ILE A 58 -3.48 1.77 -14.43
CA ILE A 58 -4.29 0.95 -13.53
C ILE A 58 -3.70 1.05 -12.12
N ARG A 59 -4.52 1.46 -11.15
CA ARG A 59 -4.21 1.41 -9.72
C ARG A 59 -5.20 0.48 -9.04
N GLY A 60 -4.69 -0.52 -8.32
CA GLY A 60 -5.46 -1.40 -7.46
C GLY A 60 -5.35 -0.98 -6.01
N PHE A 61 -6.48 -0.90 -5.32
CA PHE A 61 -6.49 -0.87 -3.86
C PHE A 61 -6.18 -2.28 -3.34
N LEU A 62 -5.22 -2.40 -2.43
CA LEU A 62 -4.86 -3.69 -1.84
C LEU A 62 -5.51 -3.87 -0.47
N MET A 63 -5.26 -2.94 0.44
CA MET A 63 -5.75 -3.03 1.82
C MET A 63 -5.68 -1.69 2.54
N ALA A 64 -6.41 -1.59 3.66
CA ALA A 64 -6.25 -0.54 4.66
C ALA A 64 -5.89 -1.18 6.00
N ALA A 65 -5.01 -0.55 6.77
CA ALA A 65 -4.59 -1.04 8.07
C ALA A 65 -4.45 0.10 9.08
N THR A 66 -4.43 -0.28 10.35
CA THR A 66 -4.16 0.65 11.46
C THR A 66 -3.32 -0.06 12.50
N VAL A 67 -2.07 0.38 12.62
CA VAL A 67 -1.04 -0.25 13.46
C VAL A 67 -0.68 0.62 14.65
N ALA A 68 -0.12 0.05 15.71
CA ALA A 68 0.44 0.85 16.79
C ALA A 68 1.68 1.57 16.25
N GLU A 69 1.77 2.89 16.46
CA GLU A 69 2.92 3.66 16.01
C GLU A 69 4.16 3.35 16.87
N THR A 70 5.32 3.31 16.21
CA THR A 70 6.65 3.33 16.83
C THR A 70 7.38 4.63 16.49
N ASP A 71 8.63 4.79 16.92
CA ASP A 71 9.42 6.01 16.68
C ASP A 71 9.58 6.38 15.18
N SER A 72 9.36 5.43 14.26
CA SER A 72 9.42 5.62 12.81
C SER A 72 8.17 5.07 12.12
N GLN A 73 7.38 5.95 11.51
CA GLN A 73 6.18 5.56 10.77
C GLN A 73 6.50 4.67 9.57
N ILE A 74 7.60 4.95 8.86
CA ILE A 74 8.04 4.16 7.71
C ILE A 74 8.41 2.75 8.16
N ASP A 75 9.21 2.61 9.21
CA ASP A 75 9.64 1.28 9.69
C ASP A 75 8.44 0.48 10.21
N THR A 76 7.53 1.15 10.94
CA THR A 76 6.26 0.55 11.40
C THR A 76 5.45 -0.01 10.23
N ILE A 77 5.27 0.77 9.17
CA ILE A 77 4.54 0.34 7.96
C ILE A 77 5.25 -0.83 7.30
N MET A 78 6.56 -0.73 7.08
CA MET A 78 7.33 -1.74 6.36
C MET A 78 7.36 -3.07 7.12
N GLU A 79 7.54 -3.04 8.44
CA GLU A 79 7.48 -4.24 9.28
C GLU A 79 6.10 -4.90 9.21
N TYR A 80 5.03 -4.12 9.25
CA TYR A 80 3.68 -4.66 9.09
C TYR A 80 3.48 -5.31 7.71
N LEU A 81 3.87 -4.64 6.63
CA LEU A 81 3.69 -5.15 5.27
C LEU A 81 4.49 -6.43 5.03
N GLN A 82 5.72 -6.52 5.55
CA GLN A 82 6.55 -7.72 5.44
C GLN A 82 5.91 -8.96 6.09
N ASN A 83 5.15 -8.75 7.17
CA ASN A 83 4.50 -9.82 7.93
C ASN A 83 3.01 -9.99 7.58
N SER A 84 2.47 -9.21 6.63
CA SER A 84 1.05 -9.21 6.29
C SER A 84 0.73 -10.23 5.19
N TYR A 85 0.06 -11.32 5.58
CA TYR A 85 -0.50 -12.29 4.64
C TYR A 85 -1.54 -11.64 3.70
N GLU A 86 -2.37 -10.74 4.23
CA GLU A 86 -3.38 -10.01 3.44
C GLU A 86 -2.74 -9.18 2.33
N PHE A 87 -1.65 -8.46 2.64
CA PHE A 87 -0.91 -7.68 1.64
C PHE A 87 -0.42 -8.57 0.50
N ALA A 88 0.24 -9.68 0.83
CA ALA A 88 0.77 -10.62 -0.17
C ALA A 88 -0.35 -11.21 -1.05
N GLU A 89 -1.45 -11.67 -0.44
CA GLU A 89 -2.57 -12.27 -1.17
C GLU A 89 -3.29 -11.27 -2.07
N MET A 90 -3.52 -10.05 -1.60
CA MET A 90 -4.18 -9.01 -2.40
C MET A 90 -3.29 -8.55 -3.55
N ALA A 91 -1.98 -8.45 -3.34
CA ALA A 91 -1.02 -8.17 -4.41
C ALA A 91 -1.02 -9.27 -5.48
N LYS A 92 -1.06 -10.55 -5.09
CA LYS A 92 -1.17 -11.67 -6.03
C LYS A 92 -2.45 -11.58 -6.87
N LYS A 93 -3.59 -11.39 -6.22
CA LYS A 93 -4.90 -11.27 -6.91
C LYS A 93 -4.91 -10.12 -7.91
N PHE A 94 -4.27 -9.00 -7.57
CA PHE A 94 -4.12 -7.88 -8.51
C PHE A 94 -3.35 -8.32 -9.76
N VAL A 95 -2.19 -8.97 -9.60
CA VAL A 95 -1.39 -9.45 -10.73
C VAL A 95 -2.17 -10.45 -11.57
N GLU A 96 -2.78 -11.46 -10.94
CA GLU A 96 -3.56 -12.49 -11.65
C GLU A 96 -4.73 -11.91 -12.47
N HIS A 97 -5.34 -10.83 -11.98
CA HIS A 97 -6.46 -10.17 -12.64
C HIS A 97 -6.02 -9.31 -13.83
N PHE A 98 -4.91 -8.58 -13.69
CA PHE A 98 -4.51 -7.54 -14.65
C PHE A 98 -3.30 -7.91 -15.54
N SER A 99 -2.60 -9.01 -15.28
CA SER A 99 -1.48 -9.49 -16.12
C SER A 99 -1.90 -10.37 -17.30
N ARG A 100 -3.18 -10.37 -17.68
CA ARG A 100 -3.71 -11.09 -18.83
C ARG A 100 -3.72 -10.25 -20.11
#